data_AF-A0AA43F1T7-F1
#
_entry.id   AF-A0AA43F1T7-F1
#
_cell.length_a   1.000
_cell.length_b   1.000
_cell.length_c   1.000
_cell.angle_alpha   90.00
_cell.angle_beta   90.00
_cell.angle_gamma   90.00
#
_symmetry.space_group_name_H-M   'P 1'
#
loop_
_entity.id
_entity.type
_entity.pdbx_description
1 polymer ?
#
loop_
_entity_poly.entity_id
_entity_poly.type
_entity_poly.pdbx_seq_one_letter_code
_entity_poly.pdbx_strand_id
1 'polypeptide(L)'
;MRDVSELIAQYRSSLEASEPLAPPGEQSSYARHKHELERLCALLDGKAVSAEIAAVVASERRVFGRSFLSGEHGARVESAFHQLASTLEKLHPLASVCNNGA
;
A
#
# COMPACT_ATOMS: atom_id res chain seq x y z
N MET A 1 12.02 -16.25 -0.34
CA MET A 1 11.45 -14.93 0.00
C MET A 1 10.52 -14.57 -1.13
N ARG A 2 9.28 -14.10 -0.86
CA ARG A 2 8.44 -13.58 -1.95
C ARG A 2 9.04 -12.27 -2.44
N ASP A 3 9.08 -12.10 -3.75
CA ASP A 3 9.61 -10.88 -4.35
C ASP A 3 8.62 -9.73 -4.19
N VAL A 4 9.12 -8.50 -4.04
CA VAL A 4 8.28 -7.28 -3.91
C VAL A 4 7.31 -7.17 -5.08
N SER A 5 7.76 -7.53 -6.28
CA SER A 5 6.95 -7.54 -7.50
C SER A 5 5.74 -8.48 -7.41
N GLU A 6 5.89 -9.65 -6.76
CA GLU A 6 4.77 -10.57 -6.54
C GLU A 6 3.75 -9.99 -5.56
N LEU A 7 4.21 -9.33 -4.50
CA LEU A 7 3.34 -8.69 -3.51
C LEU A 7 2.59 -7.49 -4.10
N ILE A 8 3.24 -6.73 -4.98
CA ILE A 8 2.59 -5.66 -5.75
C ILE A 8 1.51 -6.24 -6.66
N ALA A 9 1.81 -7.31 -7.41
CA ALA A 9 0.85 -7.96 -8.29
C ALA A 9 -0.36 -8.50 -7.49
N GLN A 10 -0.11 -9.08 -6.32
CA GLN A 10 -1.15 -9.59 -5.42
C GLN A 10 -2.04 -8.46 -4.89
N TYR A 11 -1.44 -7.34 -4.46
CA TYR A 11 -2.20 -6.19 -3.98
C TYR A 11 -3.04 -5.56 -5.09
N ARG A 12 -2.45 -5.39 -6.29
CA ARG A 12 -3.15 -4.89 -7.48
C ARG A 12 -4.36 -5.75 -7.83
N SER A 13 -4.15 -7.06 -7.92
CA SER A 13 -5.21 -8.02 -8.25
C SER A 13 -6.33 -7.99 -7.20
N SER A 14 -5.97 -7.83 -5.92
CA SER A 14 -6.96 -7.72 -4.85
C SER A 14 -7.81 -6.45 -4.97
N LEU A 15 -7.19 -5.32 -5.31
CA LEU A 15 -7.90 -4.05 -5.57
C LEU A 15 -8.83 -4.17 -6.78
N GLU A 16 -8.35 -4.71 -7.89
CA GLU A 16 -9.11 -4.85 -9.14
C GLU A 16 -10.28 -5.83 -9.01
N ALA A 17 -10.11 -6.92 -8.25
CA ALA A 17 -11.18 -7.88 -8.00
C ALA A 17 -12.24 -7.35 -7.02
N SER A 18 -11.87 -6.44 -6.12
CA SER A 18 -12.73 -5.95 -5.04
C SER A 18 -13.47 -4.66 -5.37
N GLU A 19 -12.87 -3.76 -6.18
CA GLU A 19 -13.49 -2.51 -6.62
C GLU A 19 -14.89 -2.67 -7.24
N PRO A 20 -15.15 -3.60 -8.18
CA PRO A 20 -16.48 -3.75 -8.77
C PRO A 20 -17.54 -4.28 -7.78
N LEU A 21 -17.10 -4.86 -6.67
CA LEU A 21 -17.96 -5.39 -5.60
C LEU A 21 -18.16 -4.37 -4.48
N ALA A 22 -17.41 -3.27 -4.50
CA ALA A 22 -17.44 -2.25 -3.47
C ALA A 22 -18.70 -1.37 -3.57
N PRO A 23 -19.28 -0.97 -2.42
CA PRO A 23 -20.37 0.00 -2.42
C PRO A 23 -19.88 1.35 -3.00
N PRO A 24 -20.79 2.18 -3.57
CA PRO A 24 -20.42 3.44 -4.21
C PRO A 24 -19.60 4.39 -3.32
N GLY A 25 -19.85 4.39 -2.01
CA GLY A 25 -19.12 5.22 -1.04
C GLY A 25 -17.66 4.79 -0.82
N GLU A 26 -17.28 3.58 -1.23
CA GLU A 26 -15.93 3.05 -1.09
C GLU A 26 -15.10 3.16 -2.37
N GLN A 27 -15.73 3.38 -3.54
CA GLN A 27 -15.03 3.44 -4.82
C GLN A 27 -13.94 4.52 -4.86
N SER A 28 -14.16 5.67 -4.22
CA SER A 28 -13.13 6.72 -4.09
C SER A 28 -11.92 6.26 -3.28
N SER A 29 -12.11 5.37 -2.30
CA SER A 29 -11.00 4.78 -1.54
C SER A 29 -10.24 3.78 -2.40
N TYR A 30 -10.92 2.90 -3.14
CA TYR A 30 -10.28 1.99 -4.10
C TYR A 30 -9.46 2.72 -5.16
N ALA A 31 -10.01 3.80 -5.75
CA ALA A 31 -9.29 4.63 -6.72
C ALA A 31 -8.02 5.25 -6.12
N ARG A 32 -8.08 5.70 -4.87
CA ARG A 32 -6.90 6.22 -4.15
C ARG A 32 -5.85 5.13 -3.90
N HIS A 33 -6.26 3.95 -3.44
CA HIS A 33 -5.34 2.82 -3.20
C HIS A 33 -4.62 2.42 -4.50
N LYS A 34 -5.34 2.37 -5.63
CA LYS A 34 -4.73 2.13 -6.95
C LYS A 34 -3.73 3.22 -7.34
N HIS A 35 -4.06 4.49 -7.10
CA HIS A 35 -3.16 5.60 -7.39
C HIS A 35 -1.86 5.54 -6.55
N GLU A 36 -1.97 5.28 -5.24
CA GLU A 36 -0.81 5.14 -4.36
C GLU A 36 0.04 3.91 -4.76
N LEU A 37 -0.59 2.82 -5.23
CA LEU A 37 0.11 1.66 -5.77
C LEU A 37 0.89 1.99 -7.05
N GLU A 38 0.30 2.72 -8.00
CA GLU A 38 1.01 3.15 -9.21
C GLU A 38 2.21 4.05 -8.87
N ARG A 39 2.03 4.96 -7.92
CA ARG A 39 3.11 5.79 -7.40
C ARG A 39 4.22 4.96 -6.76
N LEU A 40 3.87 3.96 -5.97
CA LEU A 40 4.82 3.02 -5.36
C LEU A 40 5.61 2.24 -6.42
N CYS A 41 4.94 1.74 -7.46
CA CYS A 41 5.58 1.06 -8.59
C CYS A 41 6.58 1.97 -9.31
N ALA A 42 6.21 3.22 -9.58
CA ALA A 42 7.10 4.19 -10.22
C ALA A 42 8.33 4.50 -9.35
N LEU A 43 8.16 4.61 -8.03
CA LEU A 43 9.27 4.80 -7.10
C LEU A 43 10.21 3.59 -7.09
N LEU A 44 9.68 2.38 -7.12
CA LEU A 44 10.49 1.15 -7.13
C LEU A 44 11.25 0.96 -8.46
N ASP A 45 10.62 1.27 -9.60
CA ASP A 45 11.25 1.22 -10.92
C ASP A 45 12.35 2.29 -11.07
N GLY A 46 12.06 3.51 -10.61
CA GLY A 46 13.00 4.64 -10.63
C GLY A 46 14.16 4.55 -9.63
N LYS A 47 14.29 3.44 -8.88
CA LYS A 47 15.25 3.28 -7.76
C LYS A 47 15.19 4.44 -6.76
N ALA A 48 13.97 4.88 -6.45
CA ALA A 48 13.74 5.99 -5.55
C ALA A 48 14.27 5.71 -4.14
N VAL A 49 14.47 6.80 -3.38
CA VAL A 49 15.06 6.73 -2.05
C VAL A 49 14.10 6.05 -1.09
N SER A 50 14.61 5.21 -0.18
CA SER A 50 13.83 4.48 0.84
C SER A 50 12.81 5.35 1.60
N ALA A 51 13.08 6.65 1.77
CA ALA A 51 12.18 7.59 2.44
C ALA A 51 10.88 7.88 1.67
N GLU A 52 10.91 7.88 0.33
CA GLU A 52 9.70 8.12 -0.48
C GLU A 52 8.78 6.90 -0.46
N ILE A 53 9.36 5.70 -0.54
CA ILE A 53 8.66 4.42 -0.37
C ILE A 53 8.00 4.38 1.01
N ALA A 54 8.72 4.80 2.06
CA ALA A 54 8.20 4.94 3.41
C ALA A 54 6.95 5.83 3.49
N ALA A 55 7.03 6.99 2.84
CA ALA A 55 5.99 8.00 2.90
C ALA A 55 4.70 7.50 2.25
N VAL A 56 4.80 6.77 1.13
CA VAL A 56 3.65 6.15 0.47
C VAL A 56 3.05 5.05 1.35
N VAL A 57 3.86 4.16 1.93
CA VAL A 57 3.38 3.11 2.84
C VAL A 57 2.69 3.70 4.08
N ALA A 58 3.24 4.77 4.66
CA ALA A 58 2.64 5.45 5.81
C ALA A 58 1.35 6.20 5.45
N SER A 59 1.29 6.80 4.26
CA SER A 59 0.07 7.41 3.70
C SER A 59 -1.03 6.36 3.56
N GLU A 60 -0.75 5.24 2.90
CA GLU A 60 -1.66 4.10 2.72
C GLU A 60 -2.20 3.56 4.05
N ARG A 61 -1.33 3.31 5.05
CA ARG A 61 -1.77 2.85 6.39
C ARG A 61 -2.77 3.80 7.04
N ARG A 62 -2.58 5.12 6.90
CA ARG A 62 -3.52 6.11 7.43
C ARG A 62 -4.86 6.09 6.70
N VAL A 63 -4.86 5.72 5.42
CA VAL A 63 -6.10 5.58 4.63
C VAL A 63 -6.86 4.35 5.07
N PHE A 64 -6.22 3.18 5.19
CA PHE A 64 -6.88 1.99 5.74
C PHE A 64 -7.43 2.23 7.16
N GLY A 65 -6.70 2.99 7.99
CA GLY A 65 -7.18 3.38 9.33
C GLY A 65 -8.35 4.39 9.36
N ARG A 66 -8.74 4.97 8.23
CA ARG A 66 -9.80 6.00 8.12
C ARG A 66 -10.94 5.62 7.18
N SER A 67 -10.63 4.90 6.11
CA SER A 67 -11.54 4.36 5.11
C SER A 67 -11.54 2.84 5.28
N PHE A 68 -12.48 2.33 6.07
CA PHE A 68 -12.62 0.89 6.21
C PHE A 68 -13.27 0.37 4.93
N LEU A 69 -12.47 -0.26 4.06
CA LEU A 69 -13.03 -1.13 3.03
C LEU A 69 -13.76 -2.24 3.79
N SER A 70 -15.10 -2.26 3.70
CA SER A 70 -15.89 -3.14 4.56
C SER A 70 -16.02 -4.55 3.98
N GLY A 71 -16.20 -5.54 4.86
CA GLY A 71 -16.43 -6.93 4.47
C GLY A 71 -15.17 -7.73 4.08
N GLU A 72 -15.39 -8.92 3.54
CA GLU A 72 -14.33 -9.89 3.22
C GLU A 72 -13.33 -9.36 2.18
N HIS A 73 -13.80 -8.53 1.25
CA HIS A 73 -12.97 -7.94 0.19
C HIS A 73 -12.00 -6.90 0.73
N GLY A 74 -12.47 -6.00 1.60
CA GLY A 74 -11.61 -5.03 2.27
C GLY A 74 -10.53 -5.69 3.12
N ALA A 75 -10.89 -6.72 3.89
CA ALA A 75 -9.93 -7.49 4.68
C ALA A 75 -8.84 -8.17 3.83
N ARG A 76 -9.19 -8.68 2.63
CA ARG A 76 -8.21 -9.23 1.67
C ARG A 76 -7.26 -8.17 1.14
N VAL A 77 -7.79 -7.02 0.75
CA VAL A 77 -7.00 -5.89 0.24
C VAL A 77 -6.05 -5.36 1.31
N GLU A 78 -6.54 -5.16 2.54
CA GLU A 78 -5.74 -4.72 3.68
C GLU A 78 -4.62 -5.73 4.02
N SER A 79 -4.95 -7.02 4.03
CA SER A 79 -3.97 -8.09 4.28
C SER A 79 -2.86 -8.12 3.23
N ALA A 80 -3.21 -8.00 1.95
CA ALA A 80 -2.24 -7.92 0.87
C ALA A 80 -1.34 -6.67 0.99
N PHE A 81 -1.92 -5.52 1.31
CA PHE A 81 -1.16 -4.30 1.58
C PHE A 81 -0.22 -4.47 2.79
N HIS A 82 -0.67 -5.05 3.89
CA HIS A 82 0.17 -5.27 5.08
C HIS A 82 1.37 -6.19 4.79
N GLN A 83 1.18 -7.21 3.96
CA GLN A 83 2.27 -8.09 3.52
C GLN A 83 3.30 -7.34 2.65
N LEU A 84 2.82 -6.51 1.71
CA LEU A 84 3.66 -5.64 0.88
C LEU A 84 4.44 -4.64 1.74
N ALA A 85 3.74 -3.90 2.60
CA ALA A 85 4.34 -2.92 3.52
C ALA A 85 5.41 -3.55 4.41
N SER A 86 5.14 -4.68 5.04
CA SER A 86 6.12 -5.37 5.89
C SER A 86 7.37 -5.79 5.13
N THR A 87 7.23 -6.20 3.87
CA THR A 87 8.37 -6.58 3.04
C THR A 87 9.17 -5.36 2.63
N LEU A 88 8.51 -4.27 2.24
CA LEU A 88 9.16 -3.01 1.91
C LEU A 88 9.91 -2.41 3.11
N GLU A 89 9.32 -2.47 4.31
CA GLU A 89 9.96 -2.01 5.56
C GLU A 89 11.20 -2.84 5.92
N LYS A 90 11.26 -4.12 5.53
CA LYS A 90 12.45 -4.97 5.74
C LYS A 90 13.56 -4.72 4.73
N LEU A 91 13.21 -4.48 3.47
CA LEU A 91 14.15 -4.26 2.37
C LEU A 91 14.69 -2.83 2.36
N HIS A 92 13.83 -1.88 2.69
CA HIS A 92 14.13 -0.49 2.92
C HIS A 92 13.90 -0.26 4.41
N PRO A 93 14.85 -0.65 5.29
CA PRO A 93 14.75 -0.32 6.69
C PRO A 93 14.55 1.18 6.74
N LEU A 94 13.34 1.56 7.13
CA LEU A 94 12.96 2.95 7.32
C LEU A 94 13.82 3.40 8.48
N ALA A 95 15.04 3.85 8.16
CA ALA A 95 15.99 4.32 9.13
C ALA A 95 15.26 5.42 9.87
N SER A 96 14.86 5.07 11.10
CA SER A 96 14.19 5.89 12.08
C SER A 96 13.95 7.33 11.60
N VAL A 97 12.80 7.60 10.99
CA VAL A 97 12.26 8.98 10.90
C VAL A 97 11.72 9.40 12.29
N CYS A 98 12.44 8.99 13.34
CA CYS A 98 12.31 9.31 14.74
C CYS A 98 13.73 9.51 15.30
N ASN A 99 14.57 10.32 14.64
CA ASN A 99 15.66 11.03 15.31
C ASN A 99 16.22 12.12 14.40
N ASN A 100 15.72 13.34 14.55
CA ASN A 100 16.49 14.59 14.72
C ASN A 100 15.56 15.78 14.48
N GLY A 101 15.21 16.45 15.58
CA GLY A 101 14.47 17.70 15.63
C GLY A 101 14.44 18.13 17.09
N ALA A 102 15.59 18.63 17.54
CA ALA A 102 15.84 19.20 18.85
C ALA A 102 14.90 20.38 19.18
#